data_AF-A0A6G9J017-F1
#
_entry.id   AF-A0A6G9J017-F1
#
_cell.length_a   1.000
_cell.length_b   1.000
_cell.length_c   1.000
_cell.angle_alpha   90.00
_cell.angle_beta   90.00
_cell.angle_gamma   90.00
#
_symmetry.space_group_name_H-M   'P 1'
#
loop_
_entity.id
_entity.type
_entity.pdbx_description
1 polymer ?
#
loop_
_entity_poly.entity_id
_entity_poly.type
_entity_poly.pdbx_seq_one_letter_code
_entity_poly.pdbx_strand_id
1 'polypeptide(L)'
;MKPLRLRGHHLLCVHGFRGMGYSPSFVKKMWEVVTKIRDEEQDFPIQVVVALDDTCMTCPHHGETACQADPNSNEHVISMDQKVIRHLGIEENEIYLKSELVRLTAQKVRPDDLDYLCANCSWLPYGVCKEGIANVQNGNVAQKAKLSTGRKSFSQQYRFQNS
;
A
#
# COMPACT_ATOMS: atom_id res chain seq x y z
N MET A 1 2.06 7.65 -21.82
CA MET A 1 1.19 6.82 -20.97
C MET A 1 0.73 7.67 -19.80
N LYS A 2 -0.54 7.62 -19.38
CA LYS A 2 -1.01 8.38 -18.21
C LYS A 2 -0.39 7.80 -16.93
N PRO A 3 0.15 8.61 -16.01
CA PRO A 3 0.71 8.10 -14.76
C PRO A 3 -0.37 7.43 -13.90
N LEU A 4 0.01 6.38 -13.18
CA LEU A 4 -0.84 5.80 -12.14
C LEU A 4 -0.96 6.82 -11.00
N ARG A 5 -2.15 7.12 -10.52
CA ARG A 5 -2.32 8.00 -9.35
C ARG A 5 -2.35 7.13 -8.10
N LEU A 6 -1.54 7.48 -7.10
CA LEU A 6 -1.47 6.72 -5.86
C LEU A 6 -1.33 7.64 -4.65
N ARG A 7 -2.09 7.35 -3.59
CA ARG A 7 -2.01 8.09 -2.34
C ARG A 7 -0.73 7.78 -1.58
N GLY A 8 -0.28 8.75 -0.79
CA GLY A 8 0.90 8.61 0.07
C GLY A 8 0.90 7.31 0.87
N HIS A 9 -0.17 6.99 1.59
CA HIS A 9 -0.20 5.76 2.39
C HIS A 9 -0.22 4.47 1.55
N HIS A 10 -0.84 4.50 0.37
CA HIS A 10 -0.84 3.35 -0.52
C HIS A 10 0.54 3.01 -1.10
N LEU A 11 1.47 3.97 -1.15
CA LEU A 11 2.88 3.68 -1.43
C LEU A 11 3.46 2.64 -0.46
N LEU A 12 2.95 2.57 0.79
CA LEU A 12 3.37 1.59 1.78
C LEU A 12 2.45 0.37 1.81
N CYS A 13 1.12 0.57 1.78
CA CYS A 13 0.14 -0.51 1.90
C CYS A 13 0.30 -1.58 0.83
N VAL A 14 0.72 -1.21 -0.39
CA VAL A 14 0.90 -2.14 -1.51
C VAL A 14 1.92 -3.23 -1.22
N HIS A 15 2.86 -3.04 -0.29
CA HIS A 15 3.84 -4.05 0.10
C HIS A 15 3.29 -5.03 1.15
N GLY A 16 2.37 -4.57 1.99
CA GLY A 16 1.69 -5.37 3.03
C GLY A 16 0.35 -5.97 2.62
N PHE A 17 -0.20 -5.60 1.47
CA PHE A 17 -1.54 -6.02 1.04
C PHE A 17 -1.70 -7.55 1.00
N ARG A 18 -2.80 -8.05 1.59
CA ARG A 18 -3.20 -9.47 1.67
C ARG A 18 -4.66 -9.70 1.22
N GLY A 19 -5.23 -8.79 0.45
CA GLY A 19 -6.65 -8.86 0.06
C GLY A 19 -7.62 -8.27 1.09
N MET A 20 -7.12 -7.56 2.10
CA MET A 20 -7.94 -6.84 3.08
C MET A 20 -8.48 -5.55 2.48
N GLY A 21 -9.78 -5.29 2.55
CA GLY A 21 -10.36 -4.09 1.97
C GLY A 21 -11.86 -3.96 2.24
N TYR A 22 -12.42 -2.83 1.81
CA TYR A 22 -13.79 -2.43 2.14
C TYR A 22 -14.86 -3.06 1.24
N SER A 23 -14.48 -3.50 0.04
CA SER A 23 -15.37 -4.14 -0.92
C SER A 23 -14.62 -5.06 -1.89
N PRO A 24 -15.30 -6.03 -2.54
CA PRO A 24 -14.68 -6.86 -3.57
C PRO A 24 -14.10 -6.05 -4.74
N SER A 25 -14.75 -4.95 -5.15
CA SER A 25 -14.27 -4.06 -6.21
C SER A 25 -12.96 -3.37 -5.82
N PHE A 26 -12.89 -2.83 -4.60
CA PHE A 26 -11.69 -2.21 -4.05
C PHE A 26 -10.54 -3.22 -3.97
N VAL A 27 -10.80 -4.42 -3.44
CA VAL A 27 -9.78 -5.47 -3.32
C VAL A 27 -9.24 -5.87 -4.69
N LYS A 28 -10.12 -6.03 -5.69
CA LYS A 28 -9.71 -6.31 -7.07
C LYS A 28 -8.82 -5.19 -7.61
N LYS A 29 -9.21 -3.93 -7.42
CA LYS A 29 -8.45 -2.78 -7.92
C LYS A 29 -7.09 -2.64 -7.24
N MET A 30 -7.04 -2.84 -5.93
CA MET A 30 -5.78 -2.88 -5.18
C MET A 30 -4.87 -4.00 -5.65
N TRP A 31 -5.39 -5.18 -5.96
CA TRP A 31 -4.58 -6.27 -6.53
C TRP A 31 -3.94 -5.90 -7.87
N GLU A 32 -4.64 -5.17 -8.75
CA GLU A 32 -4.05 -4.68 -10.00
C GLU A 32 -2.85 -3.77 -9.74
N VAL A 33 -2.97 -2.85 -8.77
CA VAL A 33 -1.89 -1.94 -8.38
C VAL A 33 -0.73 -2.69 -7.72
N VAL A 34 -1.04 -3.56 -6.76
CA VAL A 34 -0.06 -4.39 -6.05
C VAL A 34 0.74 -5.24 -7.01
N THR A 35 0.08 -5.87 -7.99
CA THR A 35 0.75 -6.73 -8.98
C THR A 35 1.75 -5.93 -9.80
N LYS A 36 1.39 -4.72 -10.25
CA LYS A 36 2.28 -3.85 -11.03
C LYS A 36 3.45 -3.31 -10.21
N ILE A 37 3.22 -2.91 -8.96
CA ILE A 37 4.27 -2.35 -8.10
C ILE A 37 5.27 -3.43 -7.66
N ARG A 38 4.78 -4.64 -7.36
CA ARG A 38 5.61 -5.76 -6.93
C ARG A 38 6.30 -6.48 -8.08
N ASP A 39 5.94 -6.18 -9.32
CA ASP A 39 6.66 -6.65 -10.51
C ASP A 39 7.98 -5.90 -10.65
N GLU A 40 9.09 -6.62 -10.61
CA GLU A 40 10.45 -6.08 -10.71
C GLU A 40 10.80 -5.64 -12.13
N GLU A 41 10.14 -6.21 -13.15
CA GLU A 41 10.41 -5.94 -14.57
C GLU A 41 9.67 -4.70 -15.11
N GLN A 42 8.63 -4.25 -14.41
CA GLN A 42 7.90 -3.04 -14.79
C GLN A 42 8.55 -1.81 -14.17
N ASP A 43 8.64 -0.71 -14.90
CA ASP A 43 8.87 0.61 -14.31
C ASP A 43 7.99 1.63 -15.04
N PHE A 44 7.28 2.45 -14.28
CA PHE A 44 6.25 3.34 -14.82
C PHE A 44 6.07 4.57 -13.92
N PRO A 45 5.59 5.70 -14.49
CA PRO A 45 5.38 6.91 -13.72
C PRO A 45 4.17 6.78 -12.78
N ILE A 46 4.36 7.22 -11.54
CA ILE A 46 3.34 7.31 -10.50
C ILE A 46 3.23 8.78 -10.07
N GLN A 47 2.02 9.34 -10.16
CA GLN A 47 1.70 10.63 -9.58
C GLN A 47 1.26 10.43 -8.13
N VAL A 48 1.95 11.08 -7.19
CA VAL A 48 1.67 10.95 -5.75
C VAL A 48 0.65 12.01 -5.34
N VAL A 49 -0.46 11.62 -4.73
CA VAL A 49 -1.57 12.54 -4.42
C VAL A 49 -2.01 12.46 -2.95
N VAL A 50 -2.55 13.56 -2.40
CA VAL A 50 -3.26 13.60 -1.11
C VAL A 50 -4.77 13.75 -1.36
N ALA A 51 -5.29 12.91 -2.25
CA ALA A 51 -6.69 12.91 -2.67
C ALA A 51 -7.11 11.48 -2.99
N LEU A 52 -8.37 11.23 -3.32
CA LEU A 52 -8.78 9.92 -3.83
C LEU A 52 -7.86 9.48 -4.98
N ASP A 53 -7.33 8.25 -4.90
CA ASP A 53 -6.56 7.64 -5.98
C ASP A 53 -7.39 6.62 -6.77
N ASP A 54 -6.74 5.99 -7.76
CA ASP A 54 -7.35 5.04 -8.67
C ASP A 54 -7.96 3.82 -7.95
N THR A 55 -7.57 3.56 -6.70
CA THR A 55 -8.14 2.48 -5.87
C THR A 55 -9.32 3.00 -5.06
N CYS A 56 -9.21 4.22 -4.50
CA CYS A 56 -10.28 4.89 -3.77
C CYS A 56 -11.51 5.15 -4.65
N MET A 57 -11.35 5.41 -5.95
CA MET A 57 -12.48 5.60 -6.88
C MET A 57 -13.43 4.40 -6.96
N THR A 58 -13.01 3.22 -6.48
CA THR A 58 -13.83 1.99 -6.45
C THR A 58 -14.30 1.60 -5.05
N CYS A 59 -13.97 2.41 -4.04
CA CYS A 59 -14.34 2.21 -2.64
C CYS A 59 -15.82 2.57 -2.41
N PRO A 60 -16.58 1.82 -1.59
CA PRO A 60 -17.96 2.20 -1.23
C PRO A 60 -18.04 3.50 -0.43
N HIS A 61 -16.93 3.92 0.18
CA HIS A 61 -16.81 5.14 0.98
C HIS A 61 -16.22 6.33 0.21
N HIS A 62 -16.12 6.26 -1.12
CA HIS A 62 -15.69 7.44 -1.88
C HIS A 62 -16.85 8.45 -1.95
N GLY A 63 -16.59 9.67 -1.50
CA GLY A 63 -17.34 10.84 -1.92
C GLY A 63 -16.76 11.38 -3.23
N GLU A 64 -17.32 12.48 -3.76
CA GLU A 64 -16.83 13.08 -5.01
C GLU A 64 -15.35 13.51 -4.93
N THR A 65 -14.90 13.96 -3.76
CA THR A 65 -13.54 14.48 -3.54
C THR A 65 -12.85 13.92 -2.29
N ALA A 66 -13.55 13.20 -1.43
CA ALA A 66 -13.12 12.89 -0.06
C ALA A 66 -13.53 11.47 0.37
N CYS A 67 -12.86 10.92 1.39
CA CYS A 67 -13.31 9.69 2.04
C CYS A 67 -14.49 9.99 2.97
N GLN A 68 -15.60 9.26 2.82
CA GLN A 68 -16.83 9.44 3.61
C GLN A 68 -17.15 8.22 4.49
N ALA A 69 -16.12 7.44 4.89
CA ALA A 69 -16.34 6.26 5.73
C ALA A 69 -16.91 6.62 7.12
N ASP A 70 -16.51 7.78 7.65
CA ASP A 70 -17.05 8.42 8.86
C ASP A 70 -16.70 9.93 8.84
N PRO A 71 -17.20 10.76 9.79
CA PRO A 71 -17.00 12.22 9.77
C PRO A 71 -15.55 12.71 9.83
N ASN A 72 -14.61 11.90 10.34
CA ASN A 72 -13.19 12.28 10.48
C ASN A 72 -12.25 11.44 9.60
N SER A 73 -12.81 10.48 8.86
CA SER A 73 -12.06 9.54 8.02
C SER A 73 -11.26 10.26 6.93
N ASN A 74 -11.77 11.36 6.38
CA ASN A 74 -11.05 12.10 5.35
C ASN A 74 -9.78 12.77 5.90
N GLU A 75 -9.92 13.53 6.98
CA GLU A 75 -8.81 14.22 7.66
C GLU A 75 -7.78 13.20 8.14
N HIS A 76 -8.24 12.07 8.66
CA HIS A 76 -7.37 10.98 9.10
C HIS A 76 -6.50 10.43 7.95
N VAL A 77 -7.12 10.10 6.80
CA VAL A 77 -6.41 9.54 5.65
C VAL A 77 -5.49 10.59 5.00
N ILE A 78 -5.92 11.85 4.89
CA ILE A 78 -5.07 12.95 4.39
C ILE A 78 -3.84 13.13 5.30
N SER A 79 -4.03 13.13 6.62
CA SER A 79 -2.91 13.20 7.56
C SER A 79 -1.94 12.03 7.36
N MET A 80 -2.46 10.81 7.18
CA MET A 80 -1.64 9.63 6.91
C MET A 80 -0.83 9.78 5.61
N ASP A 81 -1.43 10.26 4.52
CA ASP A 81 -0.71 10.52 3.27
C ASP A 81 0.41 11.53 3.44
N GLN A 82 0.12 12.67 4.06
CA GLN A 82 1.08 13.73 4.26
C GLN A 82 2.24 13.29 5.15
N LYS A 83 2.00 12.43 6.15
CA LYS A 83 3.07 11.83 6.94
C LYS A 83 3.99 10.98 6.07
N VAL A 84 3.44 10.11 5.22
CA VAL A 84 4.25 9.26 4.34
C VAL A 84 5.03 10.07 3.31
N ILE A 85 4.38 11.03 2.65
CA ILE A 85 5.02 11.93 1.66
C ILE A 85 6.22 12.66 2.30
N ARG A 86 6.01 13.27 3.48
CA ARG A 86 7.08 13.95 4.22
C ARG A 86 8.18 12.99 4.64
N HIS A 87 7.84 11.79 5.12
CA HIS A 87 8.82 10.78 5.57
C HIS A 87 9.69 10.27 4.42
N LEU A 88 9.10 10.10 3.23
CA LEU A 88 9.83 9.72 2.02
C LEU A 88 10.63 10.89 1.43
N GLY A 89 10.37 12.14 1.85
CA GLY A 89 11.00 13.34 1.32
C GLY A 89 10.65 13.56 -0.16
N ILE A 90 9.39 13.30 -0.51
CA ILE A 90 8.81 13.52 -1.84
C ILE A 90 7.75 14.62 -1.75
N GLU A 91 7.30 15.10 -2.89
CA GLU A 91 6.34 16.20 -3.01
C GLU A 91 4.98 15.71 -3.51
N GLU A 92 3.92 16.41 -3.11
CA GLU A 92 2.57 16.14 -3.57
C GLU A 92 2.38 16.60 -5.02
N ASN A 93 1.61 15.85 -5.80
CA ASN A 93 1.31 16.04 -7.23
C ASN A 93 2.47 15.85 -8.19
N GLU A 94 3.68 15.62 -7.68
CA GLU A 94 4.85 15.25 -8.46
C GLU A 94 4.78 13.80 -8.97
N ILE A 95 5.55 13.56 -10.03
CA ILE A 95 5.62 12.27 -10.71
C ILE A 95 6.98 11.63 -10.44
N TYR A 96 6.95 10.41 -9.92
CA TYR A 96 8.13 9.60 -9.65
C TYR A 96 8.07 8.30 -10.44
N LEU A 97 9.22 7.71 -10.72
CA LEU A 97 9.26 6.32 -11.22
C LEU A 97 8.89 5.36 -10.08
N LYS A 98 8.21 4.26 -10.41
CA LYS A 98 7.91 3.19 -9.46
C LYS A 98 9.19 2.69 -8.79
N SER A 99 10.25 2.47 -9.56
CA SER A 99 11.56 2.02 -9.05
C SER A 99 12.13 2.99 -8.00
N GLU A 100 12.00 4.29 -8.23
CA GLU A 100 12.42 5.33 -7.29
C GLU A 100 11.64 5.30 -5.98
N LEU A 101 10.31 5.19 -6.05
CA LEU A 101 9.45 5.11 -4.86
C LEU A 101 9.71 3.86 -4.03
N VAL A 102 9.95 2.72 -4.69
CA VAL A 102 10.34 1.47 -4.02
C VAL A 102 11.70 1.62 -3.34
N ARG A 103 12.69 2.23 -4.02
CA ARG A 103 14.01 2.50 -3.46
C ARG A 103 13.93 3.44 -2.25
N LEU A 104 13.17 4.52 -2.35
CA LEU A 104 12.95 5.46 -1.24
C LEU A 104 12.30 4.77 -0.05
N THR A 105 11.28 3.94 -0.30
CA THR A 105 10.62 3.13 0.73
C THR A 105 11.62 2.22 1.43
N ALA A 106 12.44 1.46 0.68
CA ALA A 106 13.46 0.58 1.23
C ALA A 106 14.50 1.32 2.10
N GLN A 107 14.88 2.54 1.69
CA GLN A 107 15.91 3.33 2.37
C GLN A 107 15.41 4.09 3.59
N LYS A 108 14.16 4.57 3.55
CA LYS A 108 13.66 5.56 4.52
C LYS A 108 12.60 5.02 5.47
N VAL A 109 11.94 3.91 5.15
CA VAL A 109 10.83 3.39 5.98
C VAL A 109 11.25 2.12 6.68
N ARG A 110 11.27 2.16 8.02
CA ARG A 110 11.41 1.00 8.90
C ARG A 110 10.02 0.45 9.26
N PRO A 111 9.90 -0.86 9.56
CA PRO A 111 8.63 -1.44 10.01
C PRO A 111 7.99 -0.68 11.18
N ASP A 112 8.79 -0.23 12.15
CA ASP A 112 8.29 0.49 13.32
C ASP A 112 7.86 1.94 13.03
N ASP A 113 8.31 2.53 11.91
CA ASP A 113 7.80 3.85 11.49
C ASP A 113 6.29 3.79 11.22
N LEU A 114 5.75 2.61 10.86
CA LEU A 114 4.31 2.42 10.62
C LEU A 114 3.45 2.69 11.85
N ASP A 115 4.00 2.59 13.07
CA ASP A 115 3.26 2.91 14.29
C ASP A 115 2.90 4.39 14.37
N TYR A 116 3.71 5.25 13.77
CA TYR A 116 3.44 6.69 13.64
C TYR A 116 2.79 7.05 12.31
N LEU A 117 3.32 6.51 11.21
CA LEU A 117 2.88 6.82 9.85
C LEU A 117 1.45 6.34 9.63
N CYS A 118 1.12 5.12 10.08
CA CYS A 118 -0.18 4.47 9.91
C CYS A 118 -0.96 4.35 11.23
N ALA A 119 -0.66 5.21 12.22
CA ALA A 119 -1.38 5.24 13.50
C ALA A 119 -2.90 5.25 13.27
N ASN A 120 -3.65 4.45 14.02
CA ASN A 120 -5.12 4.28 13.90
C ASN A 120 -5.62 3.64 12.59
N CYS A 121 -4.75 3.05 11.76
CA CYS A 121 -5.17 2.24 10.62
C CYS A 121 -5.71 0.87 11.10
N SER A 122 -6.89 0.48 10.63
CA SER A 122 -7.56 -0.79 10.98
C SER A 122 -6.73 -2.04 10.66
N TRP A 123 -5.81 -1.95 9.69
CA TRP A 123 -5.01 -3.08 9.23
C TRP A 123 -3.63 -3.19 9.91
N LEU A 124 -3.17 -2.12 10.59
CA LEU A 124 -1.86 -2.11 11.25
C LEU A 124 -1.72 -3.22 12.32
N PRO A 125 -2.72 -3.49 13.18
CA PRO A 125 -2.61 -4.53 14.22
C PRO A 125 -2.39 -5.95 13.69
N TYR A 126 -2.69 -6.23 12.42
CA TYR A 126 -2.48 -7.55 11.81
C TYR A 126 -1.01 -7.84 11.47
N GLY A 127 -0.11 -6.83 11.57
CA GLY A 127 1.34 -7.00 11.38
C GLY A 127 1.80 -7.14 9.92
N VAL A 128 0.91 -7.48 8.98
CA VAL A 128 1.26 -7.73 7.57
C VAL A 128 1.86 -6.50 6.85
N CYS A 129 1.52 -5.29 7.30
CA CYS A 129 2.13 -4.06 6.78
C CYS A 129 3.61 -3.97 7.15
N LYS A 130 3.95 -4.26 8.42
CA LYS A 130 5.33 -4.28 8.92
C LYS A 130 6.16 -5.35 8.22
N GLU A 131 5.58 -6.54 8.00
CA GLU A 131 6.21 -7.60 7.21
C GLU A 131 6.50 -7.17 5.76
N GLY A 132 5.52 -6.51 5.12
CA GLY A 132 5.65 -6.01 3.76
C GLY A 132 6.82 -5.04 3.59
N ILE A 133 6.94 -4.08 4.52
CA ILE A 133 8.06 -3.13 4.55
C ILE A 133 9.40 -3.84 4.81
N ALA A 134 9.44 -4.77 5.77
CA ALA A 134 10.66 -5.55 6.04
C ALA A 134 11.13 -6.32 4.79
N ASN A 135 10.20 -6.86 4.00
CA ASN A 135 10.54 -7.53 2.75
C ASN A 135 11.13 -6.56 1.71
N VAL A 136 10.59 -5.35 1.57
CA VAL A 136 11.15 -4.32 0.68
C VAL A 136 12.57 -3.91 1.10
N GLN A 137 12.81 -3.72 2.40
CA GLN A 137 14.16 -3.41 2.92
C GLN A 137 15.18 -4.51 2.62
N ASN A 138 14.74 -5.77 2.60
CA ASN A 138 15.57 -6.92 2.27
C ASN A 138 15.69 -7.18 0.75
N GLY A 139 15.19 -6.28 -0.09
CA GLY A 139 15.19 -6.42 -1.55
C GLY A 139 14.18 -7.43 -2.10
N ASN A 140 13.27 -7.96 -1.28
CA ASN A 140 12.20 -8.87 -1.70
C ASN A 140 10.91 -8.10 -2.04
N VAL A 141 10.99 -7.23 -3.06
CA VAL A 141 9.86 -6.37 -3.47
C VAL A 141 8.71 -7.21 -4.00
N ALA A 142 9.01 -8.29 -4.74
CA ALA A 142 8.03 -9.23 -5.24
C ALA A 142 7.30 -10.04 -4.15
N GLN A 143 7.75 -9.98 -2.90
CA GLN A 143 7.20 -10.74 -1.77
C GLN A 143 7.16 -12.25 -2.06
N LYS A 144 8.12 -12.74 -2.85
CA LYS A 144 8.27 -14.17 -3.12
C LYS A 144 8.59 -14.85 -1.80
N ALA A 145 7.96 -15.99 -1.51
CA ALA A 145 8.34 -16.79 -0.36
C ALA A 145 9.84 -17.07 -0.45
N LYS A 146 10.58 -16.85 0.64
CA LYS A 146 11.98 -17.31 0.70
C LYS A 146 11.95 -18.80 0.34
N LEU A 147 12.72 -19.19 -0.68
CA LEU A 147 13.02 -20.60 -0.92
C LEU A 147 13.67 -21.11 0.36
N SER A 148 12.87 -21.69 1.25
CA SER A 148 13.39 -22.34 2.44
C SER A 148 14.16 -23.55 1.94
N THR A 149 15.47 -23.53 2.14
CA THR A 149 16.23 -24.75 2.30
C THR A 149 15.63 -25.49 3.51
N GLY A 150 14.62 -26.32 3.24
CA GLY A 150 14.01 -27.20 4.23
C GLY A 150 12.61 -26.81 4.72
N ARG A 151 11.63 -27.48 4.12
CA ARG A 151 10.32 -27.90 4.66
C ARG A 151 9.15 -26.91 4.84
N LYS A 152 8.10 -27.30 4.10
CA LYS A 152 6.63 -27.17 4.27
C LYS A 152 5.99 -25.85 3.83
N SER A 153 5.70 -25.85 2.52
CA SER A 153 4.55 -25.26 1.81
C SER A 153 3.53 -24.50 2.65
N PHE A 154 3.49 -23.18 2.46
CA PHE A 154 2.41 -22.32 2.92
C PHE A 154 1.26 -22.37 1.88
N SER A 155 0.53 -23.48 1.87
CA SER A 155 -0.63 -23.68 1.00
C SER A 155 -1.77 -24.33 1.78
N GLN A 156 -2.32 -23.63 2.77
CA GLN A 156 -3.67 -23.86 3.33
C GLN A 156 -3.92 -22.92 4.51
N GLN A 157 -4.41 -21.70 4.25
CA GLN A 157 -5.12 -20.93 5.28
C GLN A 157 -5.94 -19.78 4.68
N TYR A 158 -6.72 -20.06 3.64
CA TYR A 158 -7.86 -19.21 3.25
C TYR A 158 -9.02 -20.09 2.77
N ARG A 159 -9.52 -20.90 3.70
CA ARG A 159 -10.90 -21.38 3.72
C ARG A 159 -11.36 -21.11 5.14
N PHE A 160 -12.23 -20.13 5.33
CA PHE A 160 -13.20 -20.00 6.42
C PHE A 160 -13.63 -18.54 6.46
N GLN A 161 -14.68 -18.23 5.68
CA GLN A 161 -15.68 -17.22 5.94
C GLN A 161 -16.72 -17.33 4.81
N ASN A 162 -17.56 -18.35 4.94
CA ASN A 162 -18.89 -18.48 4.38
C ASN A 162 -19.48 -19.73 5.02
N SER A 163 -20.01 -19.54 6.22
CA SER A 163 -20.90 -20.46 6.94
C SER A 163 -21.93 -19.59 7.64
#